data_AF-A0A2A4G7W2-F1
#
_entry.id   AF-A0A2A4G7W2-F1
#
_cell.length_a   1.000
_cell.length_b   1.000
_cell.length_c   1.000
_cell.angle_alpha   90.00
_cell.angle_beta   90.00
_cell.angle_gamma   90.00
#
_symmetry.space_group_name_H-M   'P 1'
#
loop_
_entity.id
_entity.type
_entity.pdbx_description
1 polymer ?
#
loop_
_entity_poly.entity_id
_entity_poly.type
_entity_poly.pdbx_seq_one_letter_code
_entity_poly.pdbx_strand_id
1 'polypeptide(L)'
;MNRVYSSILVLGCLLLGTLSSKAQEQAPSITPKQTQKVIDSVESILKARYVFPEMAQKMGDLIQSNKKKGTYEGLTDPQLLAAQLTEDLQSISKDKHLRVMYNPRRAAAQGRQVTPEDSIRHTESRMARMKFENFGFKEVKILEGNIGYLDLRAFMDTEFASETAVAAMNLLANTDVIIIDLRQNGGGSPSMIQLISSYLYSPERVHLNNFYWRPTDSHTQTWTLPHVPGKRNPDAKVYVLTSSSTFSAAEEFSYNLKNLERATLIGETTGGGAHPGGTVNASEGFLLWTPAGRAINPITETNWEGTGVSPHIEVPADQALEVAQTQALEYLANKTTDPHLQFRYNWVLSGKKAKTDPVQLSKSTLKQYVGQYDVRKISMENGTLFYQREGRPKHALTPLNETEFLVGDMDDFRVRFDQKGGQVNAIVGMYANGRTDKNPKTD
;
A
#
# COMPACT_ATOMS: atom_id res chain seq x y z
N MET A 1 12.55 -50.43 -89.00
CA MET A 1 13.24 -51.48 -88.21
C MET A 1 12.96 -51.22 -86.75
N ASN A 2 12.50 -52.27 -86.06
CA ASN A 2 12.32 -52.47 -84.62
C ASN A 2 11.34 -51.56 -83.81
N ARG A 3 10.22 -52.23 -83.46
CA ARG A 3 9.35 -52.22 -82.25
C ARG A 3 9.89 -51.44 -81.03
N VAL A 4 9.06 -50.90 -80.14
CA VAL A 4 8.35 -51.65 -79.07
C VAL A 4 7.33 -50.73 -78.33
N TYR A 5 6.20 -51.34 -77.90
CA TYR A 5 5.13 -50.82 -77.03
C TYR A 5 5.58 -50.56 -75.57
N SER A 6 4.91 -49.66 -74.84
CA SER A 6 4.46 -49.88 -73.44
C SER A 6 3.82 -48.60 -72.87
N SER A 7 2.54 -48.60 -72.49
CA SER A 7 1.95 -49.07 -71.23
C SER A 7 1.87 -47.97 -70.16
N ILE A 8 0.62 -47.62 -69.85
CA ILE A 8 0.17 -46.71 -68.78
C ILE A 8 0.57 -47.26 -67.41
N LEU A 9 1.09 -46.40 -66.53
CA LEU A 9 1.13 -46.64 -65.08
C LEU A 9 0.85 -45.32 -64.36
N VAL A 10 -0.36 -45.22 -63.79
CA VAL A 10 -0.80 -44.13 -62.92
C VAL A 10 -0.19 -44.40 -61.54
N LEU A 11 0.73 -43.53 -61.10
CA LEU A 11 1.32 -43.59 -59.77
C LEU A 11 0.47 -42.78 -58.80
N GLY A 12 -0.20 -43.45 -57.87
CA GLY A 12 -0.90 -42.82 -56.75
C GLY A 12 0.10 -42.32 -55.70
N CYS A 13 0.12 -41.01 -55.45
CA CYS A 13 0.87 -40.41 -54.36
C CYS A 13 0.21 -40.74 -53.01
N LEU A 14 0.88 -41.58 -52.22
CA LEU A 14 0.61 -41.75 -50.79
C LEU A 14 1.02 -40.47 -50.03
N LEU A 15 0.03 -39.71 -49.57
CA LEU A 15 0.19 -38.66 -48.57
C LEU A 15 0.50 -39.31 -47.21
N LEU A 16 1.78 -39.45 -46.89
CA LEU A 16 2.25 -39.69 -45.52
C LEU A 16 2.07 -38.40 -44.72
N GLY A 17 0.95 -38.30 -44.01
CA GLY A 17 0.73 -37.25 -43.02
C GLY A 17 1.71 -37.42 -41.86
N THR A 18 2.71 -36.53 -41.79
CA THR A 18 3.54 -36.37 -40.59
C THR A 18 2.68 -35.74 -39.49
N LEU A 19 2.07 -36.58 -38.66
CA LEU A 19 1.57 -36.17 -37.35
C LEU A 19 2.77 -35.66 -36.55
N SER A 20 2.93 -34.34 -36.50
CA SER A 20 3.80 -33.69 -35.53
C SER A 20 3.18 -33.95 -34.15
N SER A 21 3.69 -34.98 -33.47
CA SER A 21 3.53 -35.14 -32.04
C SER A 21 4.06 -33.86 -31.39
N LYS A 22 3.17 -32.96 -30.97
CA LYS A 22 3.51 -32.03 -29.90
C LYS A 22 3.82 -32.92 -28.71
N ALA A 23 5.11 -33.08 -28.39
CA ALA A 23 5.53 -33.65 -27.12
C ALA A 23 4.77 -32.87 -26.04
N GLN A 24 3.79 -33.53 -25.42
CA GLN A 24 3.07 -32.98 -24.30
C GLN A 24 4.10 -32.85 -23.19
N GLU A 25 4.56 -31.63 -22.94
CA GLU A 25 5.52 -31.33 -21.88
C GLU A 25 4.94 -31.91 -20.60
N GLN A 26 5.55 -32.99 -20.11
CA GLN A 26 5.03 -33.77 -19.00
C GLN A 26 4.93 -32.83 -17.80
N ALA A 27 3.75 -32.76 -17.17
CA ALA A 27 3.55 -31.91 -16.01
C ALA A 27 4.67 -32.18 -14.99
N PRO A 28 5.31 -31.13 -14.43
CA PRO A 28 6.43 -31.32 -13.52
C PRO A 28 5.99 -32.19 -12.35
N SER A 29 6.73 -33.26 -12.10
CA SER A 29 6.43 -34.25 -11.07
C SER A 29 7.67 -34.47 -10.21
N ILE A 30 7.47 -34.67 -8.90
CA ILE A 30 8.54 -34.94 -7.95
C ILE A 30 8.48 -36.39 -7.45
N THR A 31 9.64 -37.06 -7.45
CA THR A 31 9.79 -38.43 -6.96
C THR A 31 10.06 -38.46 -5.44
N PRO A 32 9.77 -39.57 -4.74
CA PRO A 32 10.07 -39.69 -3.30
C PRO A 32 11.55 -39.44 -2.94
N LYS A 33 12.47 -39.80 -3.84
CA LYS A 33 13.91 -39.53 -3.67
C LYS A 33 14.22 -38.03 -3.75
N GLN A 34 13.56 -37.30 -4.66
CA GLN A 34 13.71 -35.85 -4.77
C GLN A 34 13.06 -35.14 -3.58
N THR A 35 11.89 -35.60 -3.13
CA THR A 35 11.25 -35.11 -1.90
C THR A 35 12.20 -35.21 -0.69
N GLN A 36 12.92 -36.33 -0.51
CA GLN A 36 13.94 -36.44 0.55
C GLN A 36 15.01 -35.36 0.43
N LYS A 37 15.57 -35.16 -0.77
CA LYS A 37 16.62 -34.15 -0.97
C LYS A 37 16.13 -32.74 -0.66
N VAL A 38 14.89 -32.40 -1.02
CA VAL A 38 14.28 -31.10 -0.72
C VAL A 38 14.17 -30.94 0.80
N ILE A 39 13.64 -31.94 1.50
CA ILE A 39 13.49 -31.93 2.97
C ILE A 39 14.84 -31.79 3.66
N ASP A 40 15.86 -32.55 3.26
CA ASP A 40 17.21 -32.47 3.83
C ASP A 40 17.85 -31.10 3.59
N SER A 41 17.64 -30.53 2.40
CA SER A 41 18.12 -29.20 2.04
C SER A 41 17.43 -28.12 2.87
N VAL A 42 16.10 -28.18 3.00
CA VAL A 42 15.31 -27.27 3.83
C VAL A 42 15.79 -27.31 5.29
N GLU A 43 15.94 -28.50 5.87
CA GLU A 43 16.44 -28.67 7.24
C GLU A 43 17.83 -28.05 7.42
N SER A 44 18.75 -28.32 6.48
CA SER A 44 20.11 -27.78 6.51
C SER A 44 20.11 -26.24 6.44
N ILE A 45 19.32 -25.66 5.53
CA ILE A 45 19.20 -24.21 5.38
C ILE A 45 18.63 -23.57 6.65
N LEU A 46 17.59 -24.18 7.23
CA LEU A 46 17.01 -23.71 8.49
C LEU A 46 18.06 -23.69 9.61
N LYS A 47 18.78 -24.80 9.83
CA LYS A 47 19.82 -24.89 10.86
C LYS A 47 20.94 -23.85 10.68
N ALA A 48 21.33 -23.61 9.43
CA ALA A 48 22.43 -22.69 9.12
C ALA A 48 22.03 -21.22 9.20
N ARG A 49 20.77 -20.87 8.88
CA ARG A 49 20.39 -19.48 8.59
C ARG A 49 19.22 -18.96 9.40
N TYR A 50 18.30 -19.80 9.83
CA TYR A 50 17.07 -19.34 10.47
C TYR A 50 17.36 -18.66 11.80
N VAL A 51 16.74 -17.50 12.03
CA VAL A 51 17.11 -16.59 13.11
C VAL A 51 16.97 -17.19 14.52
N PHE A 52 16.08 -18.18 14.73
CA PHE A 52 15.92 -18.89 16.01
C PHE A 52 16.36 -20.36 15.91
N PRO A 53 17.56 -20.74 16.42
CA PRO A 53 18.11 -22.08 16.28
C PRO A 53 17.21 -23.20 16.82
N GLU A 54 16.56 -22.98 17.95
CA GLU A 54 15.66 -23.99 18.55
C GLU A 54 14.43 -24.25 17.69
N MET A 55 13.85 -23.21 17.10
CA MET A 55 12.71 -23.37 16.19
C MET A 55 13.15 -24.01 14.87
N ALA A 56 14.35 -23.67 14.37
CA ALA A 56 14.94 -24.33 13.21
C ALA A 56 15.04 -25.84 13.40
N GLN A 57 15.50 -26.27 14.57
CA GLN A 57 15.60 -27.69 14.94
C GLN A 57 14.21 -28.35 14.98
N LYS A 58 13.25 -27.75 15.70
CA LYS A 58 11.87 -28.27 15.80
C LYS A 58 11.19 -28.40 14.43
N MET A 59 11.39 -27.42 13.56
CA MET A 59 10.88 -27.45 12.18
C MET A 59 11.49 -28.59 11.37
N GLY A 60 12.81 -28.76 11.43
CA GLY A 60 13.52 -29.87 10.79
C GLY A 60 13.01 -31.24 11.27
N ASP A 61 12.86 -31.40 12.58
CA ASP A 61 12.36 -32.63 13.19
C ASP A 61 10.92 -32.94 12.73
N LEU A 62 10.06 -31.93 12.62
CA LEU A 62 8.68 -32.09 12.15
C LEU A 62 8.66 -32.62 10.70
N ILE A 63 9.34 -31.95 9.77
CA ILE A 63 9.29 -32.34 8.35
C ILE A 63 9.94 -33.71 8.12
N GLN A 64 10.98 -34.07 8.88
CA GLN A 64 11.57 -35.41 8.82
C GLN A 64 10.62 -36.47 9.42
N SER A 65 9.92 -36.15 10.51
CA SER A 65 8.91 -37.03 11.10
C SER A 65 7.73 -37.25 10.15
N ASN A 66 7.17 -36.18 9.57
CA ASN A 66 6.07 -36.25 8.62
C ASN A 66 6.45 -37.08 7.39
N LYS A 67 7.69 -36.92 6.91
CA LYS A 67 8.22 -37.77 5.85
C LYS A 67 8.23 -39.26 6.23
N LYS A 68 8.73 -39.62 7.42
CA LYS A 68 8.78 -41.01 7.88
C LYS A 68 7.39 -41.64 8.05
N LYS A 69 6.37 -40.82 8.33
CA LYS A 69 4.97 -41.24 8.44
C LYS A 69 4.26 -41.37 7.09
N GLY A 70 4.94 -41.04 5.99
CA GLY A 70 4.35 -41.05 4.65
C GLY A 70 3.44 -39.84 4.37
N THR A 71 3.47 -38.77 5.17
CA THR A 71 2.60 -37.59 4.99
C THR A 71 2.76 -36.94 3.61
N TYR A 72 3.97 -37.03 3.03
CA TYR A 72 4.26 -36.48 1.70
C TYR A 72 4.16 -37.53 0.59
N GLU A 73 3.81 -38.78 0.91
CA GLU A 73 3.60 -39.84 -0.09
C GLU A 73 2.31 -39.52 -0.87
N GLY A 74 2.45 -39.31 -2.18
CA GLY A 74 1.33 -38.93 -3.06
C GLY A 74 1.31 -37.44 -3.44
N LEU A 75 2.11 -36.59 -2.79
CA LEU A 75 2.32 -35.20 -3.24
C LEU A 75 3.33 -35.16 -4.41
N THR A 76 2.88 -35.61 -5.58
CA THR A 76 3.69 -35.63 -6.80
C THR A 76 3.74 -34.28 -7.51
N ASP A 77 2.78 -33.39 -7.24
CA ASP A 77 2.84 -31.99 -7.69
C ASP A 77 3.79 -31.19 -6.79
N PRO A 78 4.89 -30.63 -7.34
CA PRO A 78 5.86 -29.89 -6.56
C PRO A 78 5.30 -28.59 -5.95
N GLN A 79 4.26 -27.98 -6.53
CA GLN A 79 3.61 -26.81 -5.90
C GLN A 79 2.83 -27.21 -4.65
N LEU A 80 2.13 -28.35 -4.69
CA LEU A 80 1.43 -28.87 -3.51
C LEU A 80 2.41 -29.29 -2.41
N LEU A 81 3.55 -29.90 -2.77
CA LEU A 81 4.61 -30.19 -1.81
C LEU A 81 5.18 -28.90 -1.18
N ALA A 82 5.42 -27.85 -1.97
CA ALA A 82 5.92 -26.57 -1.46
C ALA A 82 4.92 -25.91 -0.50
N ALA A 83 3.62 -25.96 -0.82
CA ALA A 83 2.57 -25.46 0.05
C ALA A 83 2.51 -26.23 1.38
N GLN A 84 2.50 -27.57 1.32
CA GLN A 84 2.47 -28.41 2.53
C GLN A 84 3.70 -28.19 3.42
N LEU A 85 4.90 -28.13 2.83
CA LEU A 85 6.12 -27.84 3.60
C LEU A 85 6.05 -26.45 4.23
N THR A 86 5.50 -25.45 3.53
CA THR A 86 5.31 -24.10 4.09
C THR A 86 4.38 -24.14 5.30
N GLU A 87 3.24 -24.81 5.20
CA GLU A 87 2.29 -24.96 6.31
C GLU A 87 2.92 -25.67 7.51
N ASP A 88 3.62 -26.78 7.29
CA ASP A 88 4.30 -27.53 8.34
C ASP A 88 5.32 -26.64 9.07
N LEU A 89 6.16 -25.92 8.33
CA LEU A 89 7.17 -25.03 8.92
C LEU A 89 6.52 -23.88 9.70
N GLN A 90 5.51 -23.22 9.13
CA GLN A 90 4.79 -22.11 9.77
C GLN A 90 3.96 -22.58 10.97
N SER A 91 3.55 -23.85 11.03
CA SER A 91 2.85 -24.40 12.18
C SER A 91 3.70 -24.35 13.46
N ILE A 92 5.02 -24.46 13.31
CA ILE A 92 6.01 -24.38 14.40
C ILE A 92 6.47 -22.94 14.63
N SER A 93 6.91 -22.25 13.56
CA SER A 93 7.54 -20.94 13.71
C SER A 93 6.55 -19.81 13.97
N LYS A 94 5.31 -19.95 13.48
CA LYS A 94 4.34 -18.86 13.32
C LYS A 94 4.83 -17.67 12.47
N ASP A 95 5.99 -17.82 11.81
CA ASP A 95 6.64 -16.78 11.02
C ASP A 95 6.12 -16.82 9.57
N LYS A 96 5.40 -15.77 9.18
CA LYS A 96 4.72 -15.68 7.88
C LYS A 96 5.66 -15.40 6.70
N HIS A 97 6.93 -15.04 6.96
CA HIS A 97 7.94 -14.87 5.92
C HIS A 97 8.55 -16.19 5.46
N LEU A 98 8.57 -17.19 6.34
CA LEU A 98 9.15 -18.50 6.04
C LEU A 98 8.30 -19.24 5.00
N ARG A 99 8.81 -19.41 3.78
CA ARG A 99 8.06 -20.01 2.66
C ARG A 99 8.92 -20.93 1.81
N VAL A 100 8.41 -22.12 1.53
CA VAL A 100 8.94 -23.01 0.50
C VAL A 100 8.22 -22.70 -0.81
N MET A 101 8.97 -22.56 -1.90
CA MET A 101 8.44 -22.24 -3.23
C MET A 101 9.02 -23.18 -4.26
N TYR A 102 8.20 -23.68 -5.19
CA TYR A 102 8.71 -24.35 -6.37
C TYR A 102 8.81 -23.36 -7.54
N ASN A 103 10.05 -23.03 -7.90
CA ASN A 103 10.35 -22.19 -9.05
C ASN A 103 11.66 -22.67 -9.70
N PRO A 104 11.60 -23.70 -10.56
CA PRO A 104 12.79 -24.34 -11.12
C PRO A 104 13.62 -23.38 -11.99
N ARG A 105 12.99 -22.40 -12.64
CA ARG A 105 13.70 -21.37 -13.41
C ARG A 105 14.54 -20.47 -12.50
N ARG A 106 13.96 -19.98 -11.40
CA ARG A 106 14.66 -19.12 -10.43
C ARG A 106 15.72 -19.91 -9.65
N ALA A 107 15.45 -21.15 -9.29
CA ALA A 107 16.42 -22.05 -8.65
C ALA A 107 17.62 -22.33 -9.56
N ALA A 108 17.38 -22.63 -10.84
CA ALA A 108 18.44 -22.83 -11.82
C ALA A 108 19.27 -21.55 -12.07
N ALA A 109 18.64 -20.38 -12.01
CA ALA A 109 19.34 -19.10 -12.15
C ALA A 109 20.33 -18.81 -11.01
N GLN A 110 20.09 -19.28 -9.78
CA GLN A 110 21.03 -19.11 -8.67
C GLN A 110 22.33 -19.93 -8.81
N GLY A 111 22.33 -20.97 -9.66
CA GLY A 111 23.50 -21.84 -9.91
C GLY A 111 24.16 -21.66 -11.27
N ARG A 112 23.66 -20.76 -12.13
CA ARG A 112 24.27 -20.48 -13.44
C ARG A 112 25.35 -19.42 -13.31
N GLN A 113 26.44 -19.59 -14.06
CA GLN A 113 27.37 -18.49 -14.34
C GLN A 113 26.61 -17.47 -15.19
N VAL A 114 26.27 -16.34 -14.57
CA VAL A 114 25.50 -15.27 -15.22
C VAL A 114 26.43 -14.58 -16.21
N THR A 115 26.08 -14.60 -17.51
CA THR A 115 26.83 -13.78 -18.48
C THR A 115 26.49 -12.30 -18.27
N PRO A 116 27.37 -11.36 -18.66
CA PRO A 116 27.05 -9.94 -18.62
C PRO A 116 25.71 -9.61 -19.29
N GLU A 117 25.39 -10.24 -20.43
CA GLU A 117 24.15 -10.02 -21.19
C GLU A 117 22.91 -10.54 -20.44
N ASP A 118 23.01 -11.69 -19.76
CA ASP A 118 21.93 -12.20 -18.91
C ASP A 118 21.68 -11.29 -17.71
N SER A 119 22.75 -10.77 -17.11
CA SER A 119 22.68 -9.79 -16.02
C SER A 119 21.98 -8.50 -16.47
N ILE A 120 22.34 -7.99 -17.66
CA ILE A 120 21.74 -6.81 -18.26
C ILE A 120 20.24 -7.03 -18.49
N ARG A 121 19.85 -8.11 -19.18
CA ARG A 121 18.41 -8.37 -19.46
C ARG A 121 17.57 -8.56 -18.20
N HIS A 122 18.10 -9.26 -17.20
CA HIS A 122 17.40 -9.42 -15.91
C HIS A 122 17.26 -8.08 -15.18
N THR A 123 18.31 -7.28 -15.17
CA THR A 123 18.29 -5.93 -14.59
C THR A 123 17.31 -5.03 -15.33
N GLU A 124 17.34 -5.02 -16.66
CA GLU A 124 16.40 -4.26 -17.50
C GLU A 124 14.95 -4.65 -17.25
N SER A 125 14.62 -5.94 -17.19
CA SER A 125 13.24 -6.38 -16.92
C SER A 125 12.76 -6.00 -15.52
N ARG A 126 13.62 -6.14 -14.49
CA ARG A 126 13.31 -5.67 -13.13
C ARG A 126 13.14 -4.15 -13.09
N MET A 127 14.03 -3.42 -13.72
CA MET A 127 13.96 -1.96 -13.84
C MET A 127 12.70 -1.51 -14.58
N ALA A 128 12.31 -2.18 -15.67
CA ALA A 128 11.10 -1.86 -16.42
C ALA A 128 9.85 -2.02 -15.54
N ARG A 129 9.76 -3.10 -14.76
CA ARG A 129 8.68 -3.27 -13.78
C ARG A 129 8.69 -2.18 -12.72
N MET A 130 9.83 -1.90 -12.10
CA MET A 130 9.93 -0.85 -11.08
C MET A 130 9.53 0.52 -11.64
N LYS A 131 9.96 0.85 -12.86
CA LYS A 131 9.52 2.08 -13.57
C LYS A 131 8.02 2.10 -13.81
N PHE A 132 7.43 0.99 -14.26
CA PHE A 132 5.98 0.89 -14.48
C PHE A 132 5.17 1.09 -13.19
N GLU A 133 5.66 0.57 -12.07
CA GLU A 133 5.07 0.74 -10.74
C GLU A 133 5.48 2.08 -10.07
N ASN A 134 6.17 2.96 -10.81
CA ASN A 134 6.76 4.21 -10.34
C ASN A 134 7.54 4.07 -9.01
N PHE A 135 8.27 2.96 -8.90
CA PHE A 135 9.07 2.58 -7.75
C PHE A 135 8.27 2.50 -6.44
N GLY A 136 6.96 2.26 -6.53
CA GLY A 136 6.05 2.22 -5.38
C GLY A 136 5.40 3.56 -5.04
N PHE A 137 5.81 4.68 -5.65
CA PHE A 137 5.19 5.99 -5.42
C PHE A 137 3.96 6.16 -6.31
N LYS A 138 2.77 5.84 -5.78
CA LYS A 138 1.54 5.80 -6.57
C LYS A 138 0.91 7.19 -6.75
N GLU A 139 0.89 7.99 -5.70
CA GLU A 139 0.31 9.33 -5.71
C GLU A 139 1.02 10.23 -4.70
N VAL A 140 1.27 11.48 -5.08
CA VAL A 140 1.68 12.54 -4.16
C VAL A 140 0.87 13.79 -4.50
N LYS A 141 0.20 14.38 -3.49
CA LYS A 141 -0.64 15.57 -3.70
C LYS A 141 -0.78 16.40 -2.45
N ILE A 142 -1.21 17.64 -2.63
CA ILE A 142 -1.60 18.54 -1.55
C ILE A 142 -3.13 18.56 -1.50
N LEU A 143 -3.68 18.08 -0.39
CA LEU A 143 -5.10 18.11 -0.08
C LEU A 143 -5.48 19.48 0.51
N GLU A 144 -6.79 19.76 0.55
CA GLU A 144 -7.32 20.95 1.21
C GLU A 144 -6.81 21.09 2.66
N GLY A 145 -6.51 22.31 3.06
CA GLY A 145 -5.91 22.59 4.37
C GLY A 145 -4.39 22.44 4.43
N ASN A 146 -3.69 22.43 3.29
CA ASN A 146 -2.22 22.25 3.21
C ASN A 146 -1.74 20.91 3.81
N ILE A 147 -2.51 19.85 3.55
CA ILE A 147 -2.22 18.49 4.01
C ILE A 147 -1.54 17.73 2.87
N GLY A 148 -0.27 17.40 3.05
CA GLY A 148 0.45 16.52 2.14
C GLY A 148 -0.04 15.09 2.23
N TYR A 149 -0.23 14.43 1.09
CA TYR A 149 -0.60 13.02 1.02
C TYR A 149 0.37 12.26 0.11
N LEU A 150 0.88 11.14 0.62
CA LEU A 150 1.75 10.21 -0.09
C LEU A 150 1.14 8.80 -0.06
N ASP A 151 0.77 8.27 -1.22
CA ASP A 151 0.41 6.87 -1.40
C ASP A 151 1.66 6.06 -1.81
N LEU A 152 2.23 5.35 -0.84
CA LEU A 152 3.45 4.57 -1.02
C LEU A 152 3.12 3.07 -0.96
N ARG A 153 3.25 2.39 -2.09
CA ARG A 153 2.91 0.97 -2.30
C ARG A 153 4.07 0.00 -2.06
N ALA A 154 5.31 0.50 -2.06
CA ALA A 154 6.47 -0.30 -1.71
C ALA A 154 7.64 0.59 -1.28
N PHE A 155 8.49 0.07 -0.40
CA PHE A 155 9.78 0.66 -0.09
C PHE A 155 10.82 0.15 -1.10
N MET A 156 10.90 0.70 -2.31
CA MET A 156 11.91 0.28 -3.28
C MET A 156 13.32 0.71 -2.88
N ASP A 157 14.34 -0.05 -3.26
CA ASP A 157 15.71 0.29 -2.91
C ASP A 157 16.11 1.68 -3.43
N THR A 158 16.77 2.47 -2.58
CA THR A 158 17.25 3.83 -2.91
C THR A 158 18.22 3.87 -4.08
N GLU A 159 18.92 2.76 -4.37
CA GLU A 159 19.75 2.64 -5.59
C GLU A 159 18.93 2.93 -6.86
N PHE A 160 17.65 2.55 -6.87
CA PHE A 160 16.78 2.69 -8.04
C PHE A 160 15.75 3.81 -7.90
N ALA A 161 15.34 4.14 -6.66
CA ALA A 161 14.14 4.92 -6.39
C ALA A 161 14.39 6.26 -5.66
N SER A 162 15.66 6.59 -5.37
CA SER A 162 15.99 7.81 -4.60
C SER A 162 15.48 9.09 -5.26
N GLU A 163 15.62 9.25 -6.57
CA GLU A 163 15.15 10.46 -7.28
C GLU A 163 13.63 10.64 -7.18
N THR A 164 12.85 9.56 -7.30
CA THR A 164 11.40 9.59 -7.13
C THR A 164 11.01 9.96 -5.70
N ALA A 165 11.72 9.44 -4.71
CA ALA A 165 11.51 9.78 -3.30
C ALA A 165 11.82 11.26 -3.03
N VAL A 166 12.94 11.78 -3.55
CA VAL A 166 13.33 13.19 -3.43
C VAL A 166 12.26 14.10 -4.04
N ALA A 167 11.75 13.76 -5.23
CA ALA A 167 10.69 14.54 -5.88
C ALA A 167 9.40 14.58 -5.06
N ALA A 168 8.96 13.42 -4.54
CA ALA A 168 7.78 13.33 -3.69
C ALA A 168 7.95 14.14 -2.39
N MET A 169 9.07 13.96 -1.69
CA MET A 169 9.32 14.65 -0.42
C MET A 169 9.52 16.16 -0.60
N ASN A 170 10.08 16.62 -1.73
CA ASN A 170 10.13 18.05 -2.05
C ASN A 170 8.75 18.67 -2.25
N LEU A 171 7.80 17.94 -2.85
CA LEU A 171 6.42 18.43 -2.99
C LEU A 171 5.75 18.61 -1.62
N LEU A 172 6.06 17.71 -0.67
CA LEU A 172 5.52 17.71 0.69
C LEU A 172 6.28 18.63 1.66
N ALA A 173 7.33 19.31 1.20
CA ALA A 173 8.27 20.00 2.10
C ALA A 173 7.68 21.22 2.82
N ASN A 174 6.56 21.77 2.32
CA ASN A 174 5.92 22.97 2.88
C ASN A 174 4.53 22.69 3.46
N THR A 175 4.16 21.43 3.66
CA THR A 175 2.85 21.05 4.20
C THR A 175 2.87 21.09 5.72
N ASP A 176 1.75 21.48 6.34
CA ASP A 176 1.65 21.53 7.81
C ASP A 176 1.40 20.13 8.42
N VAL A 177 0.83 19.24 7.60
CA VAL A 177 0.57 17.83 7.94
C VAL A 177 1.01 16.97 6.76
N ILE A 178 1.55 15.78 7.03
CA ILE A 178 1.85 14.74 6.04
C ILE A 178 1.10 13.46 6.42
N ILE A 179 0.31 12.93 5.49
CA ILE A 179 -0.33 11.61 5.59
C ILE A 179 0.44 10.66 4.67
N ILE A 180 1.00 9.59 5.23
CA ILE A 180 1.69 8.53 4.49
C ILE A 180 0.79 7.29 4.49
N ASP A 181 0.24 6.93 3.34
CA ASP A 181 -0.65 5.79 3.18
C ASP A 181 0.15 4.52 2.84
N LEU A 182 0.14 3.56 3.78
CA LEU A 182 0.80 2.26 3.67
C LEU A 182 -0.23 1.11 3.62
N ARG A 183 -1.53 1.40 3.45
CA ARG A 183 -2.60 0.40 3.49
C ARG A 183 -2.48 -0.70 2.43
N GLN A 184 -1.72 -0.48 1.37
CA GLN A 184 -1.42 -1.51 0.35
C GLN A 184 0.09 -1.71 0.15
N ASN A 185 0.88 -1.49 1.20
CA ASN A 185 2.33 -1.60 1.15
C ASN A 185 2.82 -2.88 1.82
N GLY A 186 3.33 -3.81 1.02
CA GLY A 186 3.87 -5.09 1.48
C GLY A 186 5.32 -5.04 1.98
N GLY A 187 5.92 -3.84 2.07
CA GLY A 187 7.29 -3.62 2.53
C GLY A 187 8.28 -3.35 1.40
N GLY A 188 9.49 -3.90 1.52
CA GLY A 188 10.61 -3.60 0.64
C GLY A 188 11.94 -3.43 1.38
N SER A 189 12.75 -2.48 0.93
CA SER A 189 14.12 -2.23 1.37
C SER A 189 14.19 -1.26 2.55
N PRO A 190 14.97 -1.58 3.60
CA PRO A 190 15.25 -0.66 4.70
C PRO A 190 15.93 0.65 4.28
N SER A 191 16.61 0.69 3.12
CA SER A 191 17.26 1.92 2.65
C SER A 191 16.25 3.04 2.39
N MET A 192 15.07 2.70 1.88
CA MET A 192 14.00 3.69 1.64
C MET A 192 13.27 4.09 2.92
N ILE A 193 13.14 3.19 3.90
CA ILE A 193 12.66 3.54 5.25
C ILE A 193 13.57 4.62 5.82
N GLN A 194 14.89 4.41 5.76
CA GLN A 194 15.89 5.34 6.26
C GLN A 194 15.78 6.70 5.55
N LEU A 195 15.69 6.69 4.21
CA LEU A 195 15.59 7.93 3.42
C LEU A 195 14.30 8.71 3.74
N ILE A 196 13.12 8.09 3.65
CA ILE A 196 11.83 8.76 3.90
C ILE A 196 11.75 9.25 5.35
N SER A 197 12.18 8.42 6.33
CA SER A 197 12.20 8.84 7.74
C SER A 197 13.06 10.09 7.92
N SER A 198 14.22 10.16 7.25
CA SER A 198 15.12 11.30 7.37
C SER A 198 14.46 12.63 6.97
N TYR A 199 13.59 12.66 5.96
CA TYR A 199 12.86 13.89 5.60
C TYR A 199 11.93 14.41 6.71
N LEU A 200 11.52 13.56 7.65
CA LEU A 200 10.59 13.88 8.72
C LEU A 200 11.27 14.36 10.01
N TYR A 201 12.60 14.36 10.06
CA TYR A 201 13.39 14.82 11.21
C TYR A 201 14.36 15.93 10.82
N SER A 202 14.85 16.65 11.83
CA SER A 202 15.98 17.57 11.68
C SER A 202 17.25 16.78 11.25
N PRO A 203 18.34 17.47 10.88
CA PRO A 203 19.61 16.82 10.56
C PRO A 203 20.25 16.03 11.73
N GLU A 204 19.76 16.19 12.95
CA GLU A 204 20.18 15.39 14.09
C GLU A 204 19.79 13.91 13.89
N ARG A 205 20.72 13.01 14.19
CA ARG A 205 20.52 11.59 13.95
C ARG A 205 19.59 11.00 14.99
N VAL A 206 18.56 10.30 14.51
CA VAL A 206 17.59 9.57 15.32
C VAL A 206 17.80 8.08 15.07
N HIS A 207 17.88 7.29 16.15
CA HIS A 207 18.03 5.83 16.06
C HIS A 207 16.70 5.22 15.61
N LEU A 208 16.68 4.59 14.43
CA LEU A 208 15.48 3.99 13.89
C LEU A 208 15.30 2.56 14.39
N ASN A 209 16.31 1.69 14.22
CA ASN A 209 16.17 0.28 14.54
C ASN A 209 17.53 -0.41 14.79
N ASN A 210 17.49 -1.59 15.41
CA ASN A 210 18.59 -2.54 15.41
C ASN A 210 18.17 -3.84 14.73
N PHE A 211 19.16 -4.60 14.24
CA PHE A 211 18.94 -5.94 13.71
C PHE A 211 20.00 -6.87 14.24
N TYR A 212 19.59 -8.07 14.64
CA TYR A 212 20.47 -9.21 14.84
C TYR A 212 20.45 -10.09 13.59
N TRP A 213 21.61 -10.53 13.12
CA TRP A 213 21.77 -11.40 11.95
C TRP A 213 22.41 -12.73 12.36
N ARG A 214 21.66 -13.81 12.20
CA ARG A 214 22.09 -15.16 12.59
C ARG A 214 23.27 -15.70 11.77
N PRO A 215 23.33 -15.55 10.43
CA PRO A 215 24.42 -16.15 9.65
C PRO A 215 25.80 -15.59 9.98
N THR A 216 25.86 -14.31 10.36
CA THR A 216 27.11 -13.57 10.64
C THR A 216 27.33 -13.33 12.13
N ASP A 217 26.38 -13.74 12.99
CA ASP A 217 26.37 -13.48 14.42
C ASP A 217 26.69 -12.01 14.76
N SER A 218 25.98 -11.09 14.10
CA SER A 218 26.29 -9.66 14.16
C SER A 218 25.07 -8.81 14.38
N HIS A 219 25.30 -7.60 14.90
CA HIS A 219 24.29 -6.57 15.05
C HIS A 219 24.54 -5.41 14.09
N THR A 220 23.48 -4.87 13.52
CA THR A 220 23.52 -3.64 12.71
C THR A 220 22.48 -2.65 13.21
N GLN A 221 22.69 -1.37 12.93
CA GLN A 221 21.77 -0.30 13.33
C GLN A 221 21.39 0.55 12.14
N THR A 222 20.18 1.09 12.17
CA THR A 222 19.70 2.08 11.20
C THR A 222 19.42 3.40 11.91
N TRP A 223 19.88 4.50 11.31
CA TRP A 223 19.76 5.85 11.85
C TRP A 223 19.27 6.78 10.75
N THR A 224 18.56 7.86 11.07
CA THR A 224 18.29 8.90 10.07
C THR A 224 19.60 9.45 9.50
N LEU A 225 19.56 9.84 8.22
CA LEU A 225 20.70 10.39 7.52
C LEU A 225 20.95 11.83 7.99
N PRO A 226 22.20 12.24 8.23
CA PRO A 226 22.51 13.64 8.57
C PRO A 226 22.24 14.59 7.40
N HIS A 227 22.30 14.08 6.16
CA HIS A 227 21.98 14.83 4.95
C HIS A 227 21.02 14.03 4.06
N VAL A 228 20.07 14.73 3.46
CA VAL A 228 19.21 14.21 2.38
C VAL A 228 19.21 15.22 1.23
N PRO A 229 19.15 14.77 -0.03
CA PRO A 229 18.91 15.69 -1.14
C PRO A 229 17.53 16.36 -1.01
N GLY A 230 17.38 17.61 -1.42
CA GLY A 230 16.10 18.32 -1.31
C GLY A 230 15.82 18.89 0.08
N LYS A 231 14.54 19.06 0.41
CA LYS A 231 14.08 19.75 1.63
C LYS A 231 13.44 18.80 2.64
N ARG A 232 13.80 18.96 3.91
CA ARG A 232 13.16 18.29 5.06
C ARG A 232 11.90 19.04 5.50
N ASN A 233 11.04 18.35 6.23
CA ASN A 233 9.89 18.95 6.92
C ASN A 233 9.75 18.34 8.34
N PRO A 234 10.64 18.73 9.27
CA PRO A 234 10.63 18.19 10.63
C PRO A 234 9.39 18.62 11.43
N ASP A 235 8.82 19.78 11.13
CA ASP A 235 7.75 20.40 11.92
C ASP A 235 6.34 19.90 11.56
N ALA A 236 6.20 19.22 10.41
CA ALA A 236 4.92 18.67 9.98
C ALA A 236 4.42 17.59 10.95
N LYS A 237 3.12 17.67 11.28
CA LYS A 237 2.43 16.54 11.94
C LYS A 237 2.34 15.38 10.96
N VAL A 238 2.69 14.17 11.40
CA VAL A 238 2.66 12.98 10.54
C VAL A 238 1.58 12.02 10.98
N TYR A 239 0.77 11.57 10.01
CA TYR A 239 -0.12 10.43 10.14
C TYR A 239 0.33 9.31 9.22
N VAL A 240 0.23 8.07 9.66
CA VAL A 240 0.51 6.88 8.85
C VAL A 240 -0.74 6.02 8.78
N LEU A 241 -1.17 5.66 7.57
CA LEU A 241 -2.33 4.81 7.37
C LEU A 241 -1.90 3.36 7.22
N THR A 242 -2.50 2.47 8.00
CA THR A 242 -2.17 1.02 7.99
C THR A 242 -3.39 0.16 7.71
N SER A 243 -3.16 -1.02 7.17
CA SER A 243 -4.17 -2.06 7.03
C SER A 243 -3.59 -3.43 7.45
N SER A 244 -4.44 -4.44 7.51
CA SER A 244 -4.04 -5.85 7.62
C SER A 244 -3.11 -6.34 6.49
N SER A 245 -3.05 -5.63 5.35
CA SER A 245 -2.13 -5.91 4.24
C SER A 245 -0.78 -5.20 4.35
N THR A 246 -0.63 -4.23 5.27
CA THR A 246 0.65 -3.58 5.53
C THR A 246 1.62 -4.61 6.13
N PHE A 247 2.80 -4.78 5.54
CA PHE A 247 3.70 -5.88 5.91
C PHE A 247 5.19 -5.52 5.83
N SER A 248 6.03 -6.23 6.59
CA SER A 248 7.49 -6.18 6.52
C SER A 248 8.07 -4.77 6.74
N ALA A 249 8.89 -4.25 5.83
CA ALA A 249 9.49 -2.90 5.93
C ALA A 249 8.46 -1.76 6.13
N ALA A 250 7.21 -1.92 5.68
CA ALA A 250 6.17 -0.92 5.95
C ALA A 250 5.72 -0.93 7.42
N GLU A 251 5.74 -2.11 8.04
CA GLU A 251 5.52 -2.27 9.48
C GLU A 251 6.71 -1.73 10.26
N GLU A 252 7.95 -1.94 9.81
CA GLU A 252 9.13 -1.33 10.43
C GLU A 252 9.01 0.20 10.45
N PHE A 253 8.70 0.82 9.31
CA PHE A 253 8.51 2.26 9.23
C PHE A 253 7.42 2.73 10.22
N SER A 254 6.27 2.03 10.22
CA SER A 254 5.15 2.35 11.11
C SER A 254 5.51 2.19 12.59
N TYR A 255 6.20 1.11 12.96
CA TYR A 255 6.60 0.78 14.32
C TYR A 255 7.66 1.77 14.84
N ASN A 256 8.66 2.08 14.02
CA ASN A 256 9.70 3.05 14.37
C ASN A 256 9.08 4.42 14.64
N LEU A 257 8.26 4.94 13.72
CA LEU A 257 7.66 6.27 13.86
C LEU A 257 6.63 6.33 14.99
N LYS A 258 5.92 5.22 15.27
CA LYS A 258 5.04 5.11 16.43
C LYS A 258 5.82 5.25 17.73
N ASN A 259 6.87 4.44 17.92
CA ASN A 259 7.59 4.40 19.19
C ASN A 259 8.50 5.61 19.40
N LEU A 260 8.94 6.27 18.31
CA LEU A 260 9.62 7.57 18.35
C LEU A 260 8.64 8.74 18.58
N GLU A 261 7.35 8.47 18.78
CA GLU A 261 6.27 9.46 18.93
C GLU A 261 6.18 10.46 17.77
N ARG A 262 6.71 10.09 16.60
CA ARG A 262 6.80 10.96 15.42
C ARG A 262 5.52 10.97 14.62
N ALA A 263 4.78 9.86 14.61
CA ALA A 263 3.56 9.72 13.83
C ALA A 263 2.40 9.11 14.61
N THR A 264 1.19 9.55 14.28
CA THR A 264 -0.04 8.91 14.73
C THR A 264 -0.52 7.93 13.64
N LEU A 265 -0.63 6.65 14.00
CA LEU A 265 -1.08 5.58 13.11
C LEU A 265 -2.61 5.46 13.16
N ILE A 266 -3.23 5.33 12.00
CA ILE A 266 -4.69 5.27 11.83
C ILE A 266 -5.03 4.13 10.86
N GLY A 267 -5.97 3.25 11.23
CA GLY A 267 -6.42 2.15 10.37
C GLY A 267 -6.50 0.84 11.12
N GLU A 268 -5.98 -0.23 10.53
CA GLU A 268 -6.02 -1.58 11.13
C GLU A 268 -4.63 -2.01 11.63
N THR A 269 -4.61 -3.04 12.49
CA THR A 269 -3.38 -3.74 12.88
C THR A 269 -2.76 -4.43 11.66
N THR A 270 -1.44 -4.31 11.52
CA THR A 270 -0.68 -4.83 10.36
C THR A 270 -0.44 -6.34 10.39
N GLY A 271 0.13 -6.90 9.33
CA GLY A 271 0.17 -8.36 9.10
C GLY A 271 1.13 -9.17 10.00
N GLY A 272 2.11 -8.54 10.65
CA GLY A 272 2.97 -9.12 11.67
C GLY A 272 4.23 -9.81 11.17
N GLY A 273 4.96 -9.22 10.22
CA GLY A 273 6.23 -9.75 9.73
C GLY A 273 7.41 -8.84 10.04
N ALA A 274 8.25 -9.20 11.02
CA ALA A 274 9.40 -8.42 11.46
C ALA A 274 10.77 -9.00 11.07
N HIS A 275 10.83 -10.22 10.52
CA HIS A 275 12.10 -10.89 10.28
C HIS A 275 12.62 -10.79 8.83
N PRO A 276 13.73 -10.07 8.57
CA PRO A 276 14.37 -10.02 7.25
C PRO A 276 15.19 -11.29 6.92
N GLY A 277 15.61 -11.44 5.66
CA GLY A 277 16.54 -12.51 5.23
C GLY A 277 16.88 -12.53 3.72
N GLY A 278 17.20 -13.70 3.15
CA GLY A 278 17.08 -13.93 1.68
C GLY A 278 16.55 -15.31 1.24
N THR A 279 16.17 -15.43 -0.04
CA THR A 279 15.80 -16.70 -0.69
C THR A 279 17.03 -17.57 -0.97
N VAL A 280 16.98 -18.85 -0.59
CA VAL A 280 18.06 -19.84 -0.78
C VAL A 280 17.56 -21.01 -1.63
N ASN A 281 18.42 -21.59 -2.47
CA ASN A 281 18.09 -22.79 -3.24
C ASN A 281 17.95 -24.01 -2.31
N ALA A 282 16.79 -24.66 -2.36
CA ALA A 282 16.43 -25.82 -1.54
C ALA A 282 16.42 -27.14 -2.33
N SER A 283 17.20 -27.22 -3.41
CA SER A 283 17.34 -28.37 -4.32
C SER A 283 16.12 -28.66 -5.20
N GLU A 284 16.32 -29.40 -6.30
CA GLU A 284 15.25 -29.94 -7.17
C GLU A 284 14.23 -28.89 -7.67
N GLY A 285 14.67 -27.63 -7.84
CA GLY A 285 13.80 -26.52 -8.28
C GLY A 285 13.03 -25.82 -7.16
N PHE A 286 13.21 -26.23 -5.91
CA PHE A 286 12.66 -25.59 -4.73
C PHE A 286 13.56 -24.48 -4.21
N LEU A 287 12.94 -23.52 -3.55
CA LEU A 287 13.55 -22.37 -2.92
C LEU A 287 12.97 -22.24 -1.52
N LEU A 288 13.79 -21.86 -0.53
CA LEU A 288 13.35 -21.51 0.80
C LEU A 288 13.59 -20.03 1.06
N TRP A 289 12.52 -19.29 1.30
CA TRP A 289 12.61 -17.95 1.85
C TRP A 289 12.85 -18.08 3.36
N THR A 290 14.11 -17.94 3.82
CA THR A 290 14.51 -18.09 5.22
C THR A 290 14.75 -16.74 5.92
N PRO A 291 13.98 -16.41 6.97
CA PRO A 291 14.28 -15.31 7.87
C PRO A 291 15.62 -15.50 8.57
N ALA A 292 16.57 -14.60 8.31
CA ALA A 292 17.96 -14.70 8.75
C ALA A 292 18.34 -13.64 9.78
N GLY A 293 17.48 -12.64 9.98
CA GLY A 293 17.64 -11.65 11.02
C GLY A 293 16.34 -11.32 11.71
N ARG A 294 16.43 -10.55 12.78
CA ARG A 294 15.27 -10.01 13.51
C ARG A 294 15.48 -8.54 13.81
N ALA A 295 14.44 -7.75 13.61
CA ALA A 295 14.39 -6.38 14.09
C ALA A 295 14.34 -6.37 15.63
N ILE A 296 14.99 -5.37 16.23
CA ILE A 296 15.00 -5.09 17.67
C ILE A 296 14.91 -3.57 17.81
N ASN A 297 13.71 -3.07 18.03
CA ASN A 297 13.49 -1.65 18.16
C ASN A 297 14.20 -1.12 19.42
N PRO A 298 14.92 0.01 19.33
CA PRO A 298 15.73 0.52 20.44
C PRO A 298 14.91 1.00 21.65
N ILE A 299 13.61 1.22 21.51
CA ILE A 299 12.73 1.72 22.58
C ILE A 299 11.99 0.56 23.24
N THR A 300 11.39 -0.33 22.45
CA THR A 300 10.59 -1.45 22.99
C THR A 300 11.41 -2.69 23.30
N GLU A 301 12.68 -2.73 22.86
CA GLU A 301 13.60 -3.87 22.95
C GLU A 301 13.05 -5.19 22.33
N THR A 302 12.02 -5.06 21.51
CA THR A 302 11.33 -6.17 20.83
C THR A 302 10.95 -5.76 19.39
N ASN A 303 10.03 -6.50 18.77
CA ASN A 303 9.49 -6.20 17.44
C ASN A 303 8.00 -6.54 17.31
N TRP A 304 7.48 -6.47 16.09
CA TRP A 304 6.07 -6.67 15.74
C TRP A 304 5.76 -8.04 15.14
N GLU A 305 6.68 -9.01 15.22
CA GLU A 305 6.46 -10.36 14.67
C GLU A 305 5.23 -11.01 15.32
N GLY A 306 4.34 -11.56 14.49
CA GLY A 306 3.16 -12.31 14.94
C GLY A 306 2.02 -11.44 15.50
N THR A 307 2.30 -10.24 16.03
CA THR A 307 1.29 -9.31 16.55
C THR A 307 0.89 -8.24 15.56
N GLY A 308 1.79 -7.87 14.64
CA GLY A 308 1.64 -6.64 13.85
C GLY A 308 1.82 -5.38 14.70
N VAL A 309 1.65 -4.24 14.05
CA VAL A 309 1.72 -2.90 14.62
C VAL A 309 0.29 -2.41 14.80
N SER A 310 -0.17 -2.33 16.05
CA SER A 310 -1.49 -1.75 16.33
C SER A 310 -1.49 -0.23 16.07
N PRO A 311 -2.54 0.31 15.45
CA PRO A 311 -2.68 1.75 15.25
C PRO A 311 -2.93 2.49 16.57
N HIS A 312 -2.84 3.82 16.55
CA HIS A 312 -3.30 4.65 17.68
C HIS A 312 -4.81 4.88 17.62
N ILE A 313 -5.35 4.98 16.40
CA ILE A 313 -6.78 5.12 16.13
C ILE A 313 -7.20 3.95 15.24
N GLU A 314 -7.95 3.03 15.81
CA GLU A 314 -8.42 1.83 15.11
C GLU A 314 -9.71 2.12 14.35
N VAL A 315 -9.67 1.96 13.03
CA VAL A 315 -10.80 2.09 12.11
C VAL A 315 -10.61 1.15 10.92
N PRO A 316 -11.68 0.74 10.21
CA PRO A 316 -11.55 0.01 8.96
C PRO A 316 -10.60 0.71 7.97
N ALA A 317 -9.79 -0.05 7.24
CA ALA A 317 -8.74 0.53 6.39
C ALA A 317 -9.31 1.50 5.33
N ASP A 318 -10.51 1.29 4.82
CA ASP A 318 -11.18 2.17 3.86
C ASP A 318 -11.56 3.54 4.46
N GLN A 319 -11.80 3.62 5.76
CA GLN A 319 -12.13 4.86 6.49
C GLN A 319 -10.90 5.64 6.97
N ALA A 320 -9.72 4.99 7.04
CA ALA A 320 -8.52 5.58 7.65
C ALA A 320 -8.10 6.94 7.06
N LEU A 321 -8.20 7.12 5.74
CA LEU A 321 -7.85 8.39 5.09
C LEU A 321 -8.79 9.53 5.48
N GLU A 322 -10.10 9.25 5.55
CA GLU A 322 -11.08 10.25 5.94
C GLU A 322 -10.85 10.69 7.39
N VAL A 323 -10.63 9.73 8.28
CA VAL A 323 -10.32 9.99 9.70
C VAL A 323 -9.04 10.80 9.83
N ALA A 324 -7.97 10.44 9.10
CA ALA A 324 -6.71 11.18 9.12
C ALA A 324 -6.85 12.61 8.61
N GLN A 325 -7.63 12.85 7.55
CA GLN A 325 -7.91 14.19 7.04
C GLN A 325 -8.69 15.03 8.06
N THR A 326 -9.68 14.44 8.72
CA THR A 326 -10.44 15.12 9.79
C THR A 326 -9.52 15.48 10.96
N GLN A 327 -8.75 14.52 11.47
CA GLN A 327 -7.77 14.76 12.56
C GLN A 327 -6.72 15.81 12.18
N ALA A 328 -6.27 15.81 10.93
CA ALA A 328 -5.34 16.82 10.42
C ALA A 328 -5.96 18.22 10.44
N LEU A 329 -7.16 18.39 9.91
CA LEU A 329 -7.84 19.70 9.88
C LEU A 329 -8.21 20.19 11.28
N GLU A 330 -8.66 19.30 12.19
CA GLU A 330 -8.92 19.64 13.58
C GLU A 330 -7.65 20.12 14.29
N TYR A 331 -6.54 19.40 14.11
CA TYR A 331 -5.23 19.82 14.62
C TYR A 331 -4.84 21.21 14.09
N LEU A 332 -5.00 21.46 12.79
CA LEU A 332 -4.65 22.74 12.17
C LEU A 332 -5.55 23.89 12.66
N ALA A 333 -6.86 23.66 12.77
CA ALA A 333 -7.83 24.63 13.28
C ALA A 333 -7.56 25.02 14.74
N ASN A 334 -7.09 24.07 15.55
CA ASN A 334 -6.76 24.29 16.95
C ASN A 334 -5.36 24.90 17.15
N LYS A 335 -4.41 24.58 16.26
CA LYS A 335 -3.02 25.08 16.34
C LYS A 335 -2.89 26.53 15.88
N THR A 336 -3.67 26.94 14.88
CA THR A 336 -3.54 28.28 14.30
C THR A 336 -4.14 29.36 15.19
N THR A 337 -3.48 30.51 15.27
CA THR A 337 -4.03 31.73 15.87
C THR A 337 -4.56 32.73 14.82
N ASP A 338 -4.40 32.42 13.53
CA ASP A 338 -4.91 33.24 12.43
C ASP A 338 -6.40 32.93 12.19
N PRO A 339 -7.31 33.90 12.42
CA PRO A 339 -8.75 33.71 12.23
C PRO A 339 -9.13 33.32 10.79
N HIS A 340 -8.38 33.78 9.79
CA HIS A 340 -8.65 33.44 8.38
C HIS A 340 -8.30 31.98 8.09
N LEU A 341 -7.18 31.48 8.62
CA LEU A 341 -6.83 30.07 8.49
C LEU A 341 -7.79 29.19 9.28
N GLN A 342 -8.15 29.59 10.50
CA GLN A 342 -9.13 28.86 11.31
C GLN A 342 -10.48 28.75 10.58
N PHE A 343 -10.97 29.83 9.97
CA PHE A 343 -12.16 29.80 9.13
C PHE A 343 -12.01 28.80 7.96
N ARG A 344 -10.88 28.81 7.25
CA ARG A 344 -10.64 27.89 6.12
C ARG A 344 -10.61 26.42 6.54
N TYR A 345 -9.96 26.08 7.65
CA TYR A 345 -9.95 24.70 8.13
C TYR A 345 -11.35 24.24 8.55
N ASN A 346 -12.09 25.09 9.28
CA ASN A 346 -13.47 24.81 9.69
C ASN A 346 -14.45 24.75 8.49
N TRP A 347 -14.19 25.52 7.44
CA TRP A 347 -14.90 25.42 6.18
C TRP A 347 -14.74 24.00 5.62
N VAL A 348 -13.52 23.53 5.41
CA VAL A 348 -13.26 22.18 4.87
C VAL A 348 -13.89 21.09 5.75
N LEU A 349 -13.68 21.16 7.07
CA LEU A 349 -14.24 20.19 8.04
C LEU A 349 -15.76 20.06 7.94
N SER A 350 -16.47 21.19 7.98
CA SER A 350 -17.93 21.17 7.94
C SER A 350 -18.47 20.68 6.60
N GLY A 351 -17.76 20.97 5.50
CA GLY A 351 -18.11 20.44 4.18
C GLY A 351 -17.94 18.94 4.08
N LYS A 352 -16.82 18.40 4.60
CA LYS A 352 -16.61 16.95 4.69
C LYS A 352 -17.69 16.27 5.52
N LYS A 353 -17.95 16.78 6.73
CA LYS A 353 -18.97 16.23 7.62
C LYS A 353 -20.35 16.19 6.94
N ALA A 354 -20.75 17.25 6.25
CA ALA A 354 -22.03 17.29 5.55
C ALA A 354 -22.11 16.34 4.33
N LYS A 355 -20.98 16.01 3.68
CA LYS A 355 -20.96 15.00 2.60
C LYS A 355 -21.11 13.57 3.15
N THR A 356 -20.53 13.28 4.31
CA THR A 356 -20.56 11.95 4.94
C THR A 356 -21.86 11.71 5.75
N ASP A 357 -22.32 12.72 6.48
CA ASP A 357 -23.52 12.68 7.33
C ASP A 357 -24.32 14.00 7.20
N PRO A 358 -25.11 14.16 6.12
CA PRO A 358 -25.85 15.38 5.88
C PRO A 358 -26.99 15.58 6.88
N VAL A 359 -27.18 16.83 7.31
CA VAL A 359 -28.28 17.20 8.19
C VAL A 359 -29.62 16.92 7.50
N GLN A 360 -30.51 16.21 8.20
CA GLN A 360 -31.84 15.90 7.68
C GLN A 360 -32.82 17.02 8.01
N LEU A 361 -33.32 17.71 6.98
CA LEU A 361 -34.31 18.78 7.12
C LEU A 361 -35.69 18.32 6.65
N SER A 362 -36.73 18.80 7.32
CA SER A 362 -38.10 18.48 6.96
C SER A 362 -38.47 19.07 5.58
N LYS A 363 -39.38 18.39 4.86
CA LYS A 363 -39.89 18.92 3.58
C LYS A 363 -40.55 20.29 3.71
N SER A 364 -41.18 20.59 4.85
CA SER A 364 -41.77 21.91 5.09
C SER A 364 -40.70 22.99 5.25
N THR A 365 -39.59 22.69 5.94
CA THR A 365 -38.42 23.57 6.02
C THR A 365 -37.83 23.82 4.65
N LEU A 366 -37.54 22.77 3.88
CA LEU A 366 -36.93 22.89 2.54
C LEU A 366 -37.80 23.71 1.57
N LYS A 367 -39.13 23.54 1.62
CA LYS A 367 -40.06 24.32 0.79
C LYS A 367 -39.98 25.83 1.04
N GLN A 368 -39.60 26.29 2.23
CA GLN A 368 -39.48 27.72 2.53
C GLN A 368 -38.34 28.38 1.74
N TYR A 369 -37.32 27.60 1.36
CA TYR A 369 -36.15 28.07 0.63
C TYR A 369 -36.38 28.18 -0.88
N VAL A 370 -37.43 27.56 -1.42
CA VAL A 370 -37.76 27.62 -2.85
C VAL A 370 -38.17 29.05 -3.25
N GLY A 371 -37.67 29.51 -4.39
CA GLY A 371 -37.99 30.82 -4.95
C GLY A 371 -36.90 31.41 -5.84
N GLN A 372 -37.15 32.62 -6.31
CA GLN A 372 -36.22 33.44 -7.07
C GLN A 372 -35.53 34.44 -6.15
N TYR A 373 -34.22 34.54 -6.27
CA TYR A 373 -33.36 35.42 -5.49
C TYR A 373 -32.44 36.20 -6.43
N ASP A 374 -32.98 37.27 -7.03
CA ASP A 374 -32.26 38.07 -8.03
C ASP A 374 -31.72 37.16 -9.16
N VAL A 375 -30.41 37.08 -9.41
CA VAL A 375 -29.80 36.20 -10.44
C VAL A 375 -29.70 34.72 -10.05
N ARG A 376 -30.27 34.31 -8.90
CA ARG A 376 -30.20 32.94 -8.36
C ARG A 376 -31.60 32.35 -8.21
N LYS A 377 -31.73 31.06 -8.48
CA LYS A 377 -32.97 30.31 -8.34
C LYS A 377 -32.77 29.08 -7.48
N ILE A 378 -33.70 28.85 -6.56
CA ILE A 378 -33.80 27.61 -5.79
C ILE A 378 -35.03 26.84 -6.23
N SER A 379 -34.84 25.63 -6.72
CA SER A 379 -35.91 24.69 -7.05
C SER A 379 -35.86 23.47 -6.14
N MET A 380 -36.94 22.67 -6.13
CA MET A 380 -36.99 21.41 -5.39
C MET A 380 -37.46 20.29 -6.33
N GLU A 381 -36.71 19.19 -6.37
CA GLU A 381 -37.03 18.00 -7.16
C GLU A 381 -36.85 16.76 -6.27
N ASN A 382 -37.89 15.93 -6.17
CA ASN A 382 -37.89 14.71 -5.34
C ASN A 382 -37.42 14.91 -3.89
N GLY A 383 -37.68 16.09 -3.31
CA GLY A 383 -37.30 16.43 -1.94
C GLY A 383 -35.85 16.93 -1.77
N THR A 384 -35.09 17.06 -2.85
CA THR A 384 -33.76 17.68 -2.87
C THR A 384 -33.87 19.10 -3.40
N LEU A 385 -33.21 20.06 -2.74
CA LEU A 385 -33.11 21.42 -3.25
C LEU A 385 -32.01 21.52 -4.32
N PHE A 386 -32.22 22.39 -5.29
CA PHE A 386 -31.26 22.67 -6.33
C PHE A 386 -31.02 24.17 -6.43
N TYR A 387 -29.75 24.55 -6.50
CA TYR A 387 -29.29 25.89 -6.77
C TYR A 387 -28.97 26.05 -8.26
N GLN A 388 -29.40 27.16 -8.84
CA GLN A 388 -29.00 27.56 -10.18
C GLN A 388 -28.76 29.07 -10.24
N ARG A 389 -27.62 29.48 -10.80
CA ARG A 389 -27.38 30.87 -11.18
C ARG A 389 -27.81 31.06 -12.63
N GLU A 390 -28.32 32.24 -12.97
CA GLU A 390 -28.72 32.57 -14.34
C GLU A 390 -27.64 32.23 -15.37
N GLY A 391 -28.02 31.50 -16.43
CA GLY A 391 -27.11 31.05 -17.48
C GLY A 391 -26.10 29.97 -17.05
N ARG A 392 -26.22 29.40 -15.85
CA ARG A 392 -25.30 28.37 -15.31
C ARG A 392 -26.01 27.03 -15.09
N PRO A 393 -25.25 25.92 -15.02
CA PRO A 393 -25.79 24.63 -14.64
C PRO A 393 -26.45 24.65 -13.26
N LYS A 394 -27.36 23.69 -13.07
CA LYS A 394 -28.07 23.45 -11.82
C LYS A 394 -27.25 22.49 -10.96
N HIS A 395 -27.18 22.74 -9.64
CA HIS A 395 -26.42 21.96 -8.67
C HIS A 395 -27.31 21.55 -7.50
N ALA A 396 -27.18 20.30 -7.02
CA ALA A 396 -27.89 19.85 -5.83
C ALA A 396 -27.37 20.58 -4.59
N LEU A 397 -28.27 20.83 -3.63
CA LEU A 397 -27.91 21.40 -2.34
C LEU A 397 -27.89 20.32 -1.26
N THR A 398 -26.77 20.21 -0.56
CA THR A 398 -26.61 19.31 0.59
C THR A 398 -26.64 20.12 1.89
N PRO A 399 -27.57 19.86 2.83
CA PRO A 399 -27.66 20.62 4.07
C PRO A 399 -26.42 20.44 4.95
N LEU A 400 -25.82 21.55 5.35
CA LEU A 400 -24.75 21.60 6.35
C LEU A 400 -25.31 21.86 7.74
N ASN A 401 -26.32 22.74 7.81
CA ASN A 401 -27.16 22.99 8.98
C ASN A 401 -28.55 23.44 8.50
N GLU A 402 -29.38 24.00 9.40
CA GLU A 402 -30.74 24.44 9.05
C GLU A 402 -30.79 25.46 7.92
N THR A 403 -29.78 26.32 7.77
CA THR A 403 -29.79 27.46 6.84
C THR A 403 -28.65 27.45 5.83
N GLU A 404 -27.58 26.69 6.04
CA GLU A 404 -26.40 26.63 5.18
C GLU A 404 -26.33 25.31 4.40
N PHE A 405 -25.92 25.41 3.14
CA PHE A 405 -25.90 24.30 2.19
C PHE A 405 -24.62 24.30 1.35
N LEU A 406 -24.10 23.10 1.09
CA LEU A 406 -23.13 22.86 0.02
C LEU A 406 -23.80 22.97 -1.35
N VAL A 407 -23.06 23.39 -2.37
CA VAL A 407 -23.56 23.55 -3.74
C VAL A 407 -22.85 22.56 -4.66
N GLY A 408 -23.46 21.41 -4.88
CA GLY A 408 -22.84 20.30 -5.63
C GLY A 408 -21.44 19.99 -5.11
N ASP A 409 -20.48 19.88 -6.03
CA ASP A 409 -19.06 19.64 -5.74
C ASP A 409 -18.22 20.94 -5.70
N MET A 410 -18.85 22.11 -5.52
CA MET A 410 -18.12 23.37 -5.39
C MET A 410 -17.51 23.49 -4.00
N ASP A 411 -16.21 23.22 -3.88
CA ASP A 411 -15.52 23.27 -2.59
C ASP A 411 -15.30 24.72 -2.10
N ASP A 412 -15.30 25.71 -3.00
CA ASP A 412 -15.06 27.12 -2.69
C ASP A 412 -16.33 27.96 -2.46
N PHE A 413 -17.53 27.38 -2.67
CA PHE A 413 -18.80 28.11 -2.65
C PHE A 413 -19.91 27.37 -1.90
N ARG A 414 -20.60 28.10 -1.02
CA ARG A 414 -21.78 27.63 -0.28
C ARG A 414 -22.89 28.68 -0.35
N VAL A 415 -24.09 28.28 0.04
CA VAL A 415 -25.20 29.23 0.20
C VAL A 415 -25.78 29.15 1.60
N ARG A 416 -26.16 30.31 2.14
CA ARG A 416 -26.95 30.45 3.36
C ARG A 416 -28.25 31.17 3.08
N PHE A 417 -29.33 30.72 3.68
CA PHE A 417 -30.61 31.41 3.66
C PHE A 417 -30.73 32.33 4.87
N ASP A 418 -30.84 33.64 4.62
CA ASP A 418 -31.13 34.61 5.67
C ASP A 418 -32.64 34.68 5.90
N GLN A 419 -33.03 34.81 7.17
CA GLN A 419 -34.43 34.92 7.58
C GLN A 419 -34.69 36.24 8.32
N LYS A 420 -35.88 36.83 8.13
CA LYS A 420 -36.37 37.99 8.89
C LYS A 420 -37.83 37.77 9.25
N GLY A 421 -38.15 37.83 10.54
CA GLY A 421 -39.52 37.58 11.03
C GLY A 421 -40.01 36.15 10.78
N GLY A 422 -39.11 35.16 10.76
CA GLY A 422 -39.45 33.76 10.48
C GLY A 422 -39.67 33.43 8.99
N GLN A 423 -39.44 34.39 8.08
CA GLN A 423 -39.54 34.17 6.65
C GLN A 423 -38.18 34.34 5.97
N VAL A 424 -37.88 33.48 5.00
CA VAL A 424 -36.67 33.55 4.18
C VAL A 424 -36.76 34.79 3.28
N ASN A 425 -35.80 35.70 3.41
CA ASN A 425 -35.83 36.98 2.70
C ASN A 425 -34.66 37.19 1.74
N ALA A 426 -33.61 36.37 1.82
CA ALA A 426 -32.45 36.45 0.95
C ALA A 426 -31.66 35.14 0.95
N ILE A 427 -30.85 34.98 -0.10
CA ILE A 427 -29.79 33.98 -0.16
C ILE A 427 -28.44 34.71 -0.13
N VAL A 428 -27.50 34.19 0.65
CA VAL A 428 -26.14 34.69 0.77
C VAL A 428 -25.21 33.64 0.18
N GLY A 429 -24.44 34.01 -0.85
CA GLY A 429 -23.33 33.21 -1.31
C GLY A 429 -22.15 33.40 -0.37
N MET A 430 -21.54 32.30 0.06
CA MET A 430 -20.39 32.28 0.95
C MET A 430 -19.22 31.67 0.20
N TYR A 431 -18.03 32.25 0.37
CA TYR A 431 -16.82 31.80 -0.32
C TYR A 431 -15.76 31.34 0.69
N ALA A 432 -14.94 30.35 0.32
CA ALA A 432 -13.87 29.82 1.18
C ALA A 432 -12.81 30.87 1.60
N ASN A 433 -12.76 32.02 0.94
CA ASN A 433 -11.91 33.15 1.32
C ASN A 433 -12.58 34.13 2.30
N GLY A 434 -13.79 33.85 2.77
CA GLY A 434 -14.56 34.69 3.71
C GLY A 434 -15.42 35.76 3.04
N ARG A 435 -15.37 35.91 1.71
CA ARG A 435 -16.27 36.82 0.99
C ARG A 435 -17.71 36.32 1.08
N THR A 436 -18.66 37.25 1.07
CA THR A 436 -20.08 36.95 0.90
C THR A 436 -20.76 37.89 -0.09
N ASP A 437 -21.79 37.41 -0.79
CA ASP A 437 -22.67 38.23 -1.63
C ASP A 437 -24.15 37.90 -1.38
N LYS A 438 -24.98 38.92 -1.17
CA LYS A 438 -26.38 38.75 -0.76
C LYS A 438 -27.33 39.10 -1.89
N ASN A 439 -28.27 38.21 -2.18
CA ASN A 439 -29.32 38.39 -3.18
C ASN A 439 -30.70 38.29 -2.49
N PRO A 440 -31.52 39.36 -2.52
CA PRO A 440 -32.84 39.35 -1.90
C PRO A 440 -33.77 38.38 -2.63
N LYS A 441 -34.75 37.82 -1.91
CA LYS A 441 -35.86 37.08 -2.50
C LYS A 441 -36.74 38.04 -3.28
N THR A 442 -37.11 37.69 -4.50
CA THR A 442 -37.78 38.58 -5.47
C THR A 442 -39.19 38.14 -5.85
N ASP A 443 -39.66 37.01 -5.35
CA ASP A 443 -40.97 36.42 -5.64
C ASP A 443 -41.87 36.25 -4.40
#